data_AF-A0A1B6FYC8-F1
#
_entry.id   AF-A0A1B6FYC8-F1
#
_cell.length_a   1.000
_cell.length_b   1.000
_cell.length_c   1.000
_cell.angle_alpha   90.00
_cell.angle_beta   90.00
_cell.angle_gamma   90.00
#
_symmetry.space_group_name_H-M   'P 1'
#
loop_
_entity.id
_entity.type
_entity.pdbx_description
1 polymer ?
#
loop_
_entity_poly.entity_id
_entity_poly.type
_entity_poly.pdbx_seq_one_letter_code
_entity_poly.pdbx_strand_id
1 'polypeptide(L)'
;PSNYVKEYRTQNSLSPVAPTPLDLVAQQKVYRSVVLKDLIDSERAHVTELQGLMKNFLRPLENAEIIKASEYQQLIGNLPEVVEVHESLLASLEEIANKPAAEQRVGNLFLTTAPRLKQIHMTYCSSHPRAVCILDRYKQELSSLMEANGAASPGLLVLTTGLSKPFRRLDKYAGMLTEMERHVEEAHIDRGDTQRSVSVYKDIASACCVMRRQKEMELEVVSGGVRGWEGEDLTHLGDILHMGSVAVGPDHRDRYLVLFPTTLLMLSVSQRMSAFIYEGKLPLTGISINKLEDTESHKNAFEIAGPMIERIVAICQTKEDQQMWVDTIRQQIRSVRLSSPSPTVRPQPPPHNSMVSGSNINRPWSVSCLRPSPPLRFRDDKSSRNFKKTSERGFDEDAQILRVIEAYCTSANTRYTVNSVLNPVSPPHLFNSMHRVQTWFME
;
A
#
# COMPACT_ATOMS: atom_id res chain seq x y z
N PRO A 1 -4.40 11.85 -82.50
CA PRO A 1 -4.97 10.76 -81.67
C PRO A 1 -5.01 11.22 -80.19
N SER A 2 -5.99 12.03 -79.80
CA SER A 2 -7.37 11.64 -79.49
C SER A 2 -7.47 10.84 -78.19
N ASN A 3 -8.19 11.43 -77.23
CA ASN A 3 -9.10 10.80 -76.27
C ASN A 3 -8.55 9.76 -75.30
N TYR A 4 -8.61 10.07 -73.99
CA TYR A 4 -9.57 9.43 -73.06
C TYR A 4 -9.38 10.00 -71.64
N VAL A 5 -10.09 11.09 -71.32
CA VAL A 5 -10.56 11.35 -69.95
C VAL A 5 -12.03 11.76 -70.10
N LYS A 6 -12.95 10.87 -69.75
CA LYS A 6 -14.38 11.18 -69.67
C LYS A 6 -14.59 12.04 -68.42
N GLU A 7 -14.88 13.32 -68.61
CA GLU A 7 -15.50 14.14 -67.57
C GLU A 7 -16.90 13.60 -67.28
N TYR A 8 -17.07 12.96 -66.12
CA TYR A 8 -18.40 12.67 -65.59
C TYR A 8 -18.86 13.92 -64.83
N ARG A 9 -19.67 14.75 -65.48
CA ARG A 9 -20.43 15.82 -64.80
C ARG A 9 -21.47 15.17 -63.90
N THR A 10 -21.17 15.05 -62.62
CA THR A 10 -22.22 14.90 -61.61
C THR A 10 -22.79 16.30 -61.35
N GLN A 11 -23.90 16.62 -62.01
CA GLN A 11 -24.81 17.64 -61.50
C GLN A 11 -25.36 17.13 -60.17
N ASN A 12 -24.76 17.59 -59.07
CA ASN A 12 -25.45 17.86 -57.82
C ASN A 12 -24.53 18.73 -56.98
N SER A 13 -24.82 20.03 -57.03
CA SER A 13 -24.37 20.99 -56.04
C SER A 13 -24.93 20.60 -54.68
N LEU A 14 -24.17 19.84 -53.91
CA LEU A 14 -24.33 19.74 -52.47
C LEU A 14 -22.98 20.10 -51.87
N SER A 15 -22.84 21.38 -51.52
CA SER A 15 -21.90 21.82 -50.51
C SER A 15 -22.01 20.89 -49.29
N PRO A 16 -20.93 20.62 -48.53
CA PRO A 16 -21.07 19.91 -47.27
C PRO A 16 -21.95 20.78 -46.37
N VAL A 17 -23.23 20.43 -46.26
CA VAL A 17 -24.16 21.10 -45.36
C VAL A 17 -23.62 20.84 -43.97
N ALA A 18 -23.17 21.91 -43.30
CA ALA A 18 -22.84 21.82 -41.88
C ALA A 18 -24.06 21.23 -41.16
N PRO A 19 -23.88 20.19 -40.33
CA PRO A 19 -25.01 19.50 -39.72
C PRO A 19 -25.86 20.50 -38.96
N THR A 20 -27.17 20.44 -39.20
CA THR A 20 -28.16 21.29 -38.54
C THR A 20 -28.12 21.03 -37.02
N PRO A 21 -28.38 22.03 -36.14
CA PRO A 21 -28.34 21.83 -34.68
C PRO A 21 -29.21 20.67 -34.17
N LEU A 22 -30.31 20.37 -34.87
CA LEU A 22 -31.17 19.22 -34.59
C LEU A 22 -30.52 17.87 -34.92
N ASP A 23 -29.71 17.79 -35.98
CA ASP A 23 -28.95 16.58 -36.33
C ASP A 23 -27.84 16.31 -35.31
N LEU A 24 -27.20 17.37 -34.79
CA LEU A 24 -26.17 17.26 -33.75
C LEU A 24 -26.74 16.69 -32.44
N VAL A 25 -27.93 17.13 -32.02
CA VAL A 25 -28.60 16.60 -30.81
C VAL A 25 -29.05 15.15 -31.01
N ALA A 26 -29.61 14.80 -32.17
CA ALA A 26 -29.99 13.43 -32.47
C ALA A 26 -28.76 12.51 -32.52
N GLN A 27 -27.67 12.97 -33.13
CA GLN A 27 -26.39 12.26 -33.21
C GLN A 27 -25.74 12.11 -31.82
N GLN A 28 -25.80 13.12 -30.96
CA GLN A 28 -25.30 13.05 -29.58
C GLN A 28 -26.07 12.04 -28.72
N LYS A 29 -27.40 11.92 -28.92
CA LYS A 29 -28.22 10.88 -28.27
C LYS A 29 -27.84 9.46 -28.71
N VAL A 30 -27.57 9.27 -30.00
CA VAL A 30 -27.09 7.97 -30.53
C VAL A 30 -25.72 7.64 -29.93
N TYR A 31 -24.78 8.58 -29.91
CA TYR A 31 -23.46 8.34 -29.31
C TYR A 31 -23.53 8.02 -27.81
N ARG A 32 -24.38 8.73 -27.03
CA ARG A 32 -24.63 8.39 -25.61
C ARG A 32 -25.07 6.94 -25.44
N SER A 33 -26.00 6.47 -26.28
CA SER A 33 -26.49 5.09 -26.21
C SER A 33 -25.41 4.06 -26.52
N VAL A 34 -24.51 4.36 -27.47
CA VAL A 34 -23.35 3.52 -27.79
C VAL A 34 -22.37 3.49 -26.64
N VAL A 35 -22.01 4.65 -26.05
CA VAL A 35 -21.09 4.71 -24.91
C VAL A 35 -21.64 3.98 -23.68
N LEU A 36 -22.95 4.06 -23.43
CA LEU A 36 -23.61 3.30 -22.36
C LEU A 36 -23.56 1.79 -22.63
N LYS A 37 -23.83 1.39 -23.87
CA LYS A 37 -23.75 -0.01 -24.28
C LYS A 37 -22.32 -0.55 -24.15
N ASP A 38 -21.32 0.20 -24.59
CA ASP A 38 -19.91 -0.18 -24.47
C ASP A 38 -19.48 -0.31 -23.00
N LEU A 39 -19.95 0.59 -22.12
CA LEU A 39 -19.72 0.49 -20.68
C LEU A 39 -20.29 -0.81 -20.10
N ILE A 40 -21.54 -1.15 -20.45
CA ILE A 40 -22.24 -2.36 -19.99
C ILE A 40 -21.57 -3.62 -20.53
N ASP A 41 -21.26 -3.65 -21.83
CA ASP A 41 -20.61 -4.80 -22.47
C ASP A 41 -19.20 -5.01 -21.88
N SER A 42 -18.48 -3.93 -21.58
CA SER A 42 -17.20 -3.98 -20.88
C SER A 42 -17.30 -4.47 -19.43
N GLU A 43 -18.34 -4.05 -18.69
CA GLU A 43 -18.58 -4.54 -17.32
C GLU A 43 -18.98 -6.03 -17.33
N ARG A 44 -19.82 -6.45 -18.27
CA ARG A 44 -20.21 -7.85 -18.46
C ARG A 44 -18.99 -8.73 -18.75
N ALA A 45 -18.11 -8.29 -19.65
CA ALA A 45 -16.87 -8.99 -19.93
C ALA A 45 -16.02 -9.13 -18.66
N HIS A 46 -15.87 -8.06 -17.88
CA HIS A 46 -15.12 -8.08 -16.63
C HIS A 46 -15.71 -9.08 -15.60
N VAL A 47 -17.01 -9.05 -15.38
CA VAL A 47 -17.70 -9.98 -14.47
C VAL A 47 -17.54 -11.42 -14.94
N THR A 48 -17.74 -11.68 -16.24
CA THR A 48 -17.60 -13.03 -16.83
C THR A 48 -16.19 -13.57 -16.65
N GLU A 49 -15.17 -12.72 -16.81
CA GLU A 49 -13.78 -13.09 -16.61
C GLU A 49 -13.47 -13.42 -15.14
N LEU A 50 -13.98 -12.63 -14.18
CA LEU A 50 -13.78 -12.91 -12.75
C LEU A 50 -14.50 -14.18 -12.30
N GLN A 51 -15.74 -14.39 -12.76
CA GLN A 51 -16.48 -15.63 -12.53
C GLN A 51 -15.76 -16.84 -13.13
N GLY A 52 -15.23 -16.69 -14.35
CA GLY A 52 -14.42 -17.70 -15.02
C GLY A 52 -13.15 -18.03 -14.23
N LEU A 53 -12.45 -17.01 -13.70
CA LEU A 53 -11.28 -17.18 -12.84
C LEU A 53 -11.62 -18.02 -11.60
N MET A 54 -12.71 -17.67 -10.93
CA MET A 54 -13.16 -18.41 -9.73
C MET A 54 -13.55 -19.85 -10.06
N LYS A 55 -14.36 -20.06 -11.09
CA LYS A 55 -14.93 -21.36 -11.40
C LYS A 55 -13.91 -22.33 -12.01
N ASN A 56 -13.06 -21.84 -12.90
CA ASN A 56 -12.19 -22.69 -13.71
C ASN A 56 -10.79 -22.87 -13.11
N PHE A 57 -10.34 -21.99 -12.22
CA PHE A 57 -8.99 -22.05 -11.67
C PHE A 57 -8.96 -22.09 -10.14
N LEU A 58 -9.71 -21.22 -9.45
CA LEU A 58 -9.68 -21.18 -7.98
C LEU A 58 -10.44 -22.34 -7.33
N ARG A 59 -11.57 -22.80 -7.88
CA ARG A 59 -12.28 -23.99 -7.36
C ARG A 59 -11.49 -25.29 -7.56
N PRO A 60 -10.93 -25.58 -8.75
CA PRO A 60 -10.09 -26.78 -8.91
C PRO A 60 -8.85 -26.76 -8.02
N LEU A 61 -8.31 -25.58 -7.71
CA LEU A 61 -7.20 -25.43 -6.79
C LEU A 61 -7.56 -25.84 -5.35
N GLU A 62 -8.79 -25.57 -4.90
CA GLU A 62 -9.30 -26.05 -3.60
C GLU A 62 -9.34 -27.58 -3.56
N ASN A 63 -9.92 -28.17 -4.60
CA ASN A 63 -10.13 -29.61 -4.71
C ASN A 63 -8.83 -30.42 -4.84
N ALA A 64 -7.77 -29.78 -5.33
CA ALA A 64 -6.47 -30.43 -5.49
C ALA A 64 -5.63 -30.49 -4.20
N GLU A 65 -6.08 -29.81 -3.13
CA GLU A 65 -5.42 -29.78 -1.80
C GLU A 65 -3.90 -29.48 -1.81
N ILE A 66 -3.40 -28.84 -2.88
CA ILE A 66 -1.97 -28.47 -3.01
C ILE A 66 -1.58 -27.41 -1.96
N ILE A 67 -2.52 -26.54 -1.61
CA ILE A 67 -2.34 -25.43 -0.69
C ILE A 67 -3.13 -25.72 0.59
N LYS A 68 -2.57 -25.35 1.76
CA LYS A 68 -3.29 -25.46 3.03
C LYS A 68 -4.57 -24.63 2.99
N ALA A 69 -5.64 -25.12 3.61
CA ALA A 69 -6.93 -24.42 3.65
C ALA A 69 -6.81 -22.95 4.12
N SER A 70 -5.93 -22.67 5.09
CA SER A 70 -5.68 -21.30 5.56
C SER A 70 -4.99 -20.40 4.54
N GLU A 71 -4.06 -20.94 3.74
CA GLU A 71 -3.38 -20.20 2.66
C GLU A 71 -4.29 -20.04 1.45
N TYR A 72 -5.15 -21.02 1.16
CA TYR A 72 -6.20 -20.90 0.14
C TYR A 72 -7.18 -19.76 0.46
N GLN A 73 -7.65 -19.67 1.70
CA GLN A 73 -8.49 -18.56 2.16
C GLN A 73 -7.78 -17.21 2.05
N GLN A 74 -6.47 -17.15 2.31
CA GLN A 74 -5.66 -15.93 2.14
C GLN A 74 -5.43 -15.56 0.67
N LEU A 75 -5.35 -16.55 -0.23
CA LEU A 75 -5.21 -16.35 -1.67
C LEU A 75 -6.49 -15.78 -2.29
N ILE A 76 -7.65 -16.31 -1.89
CA ILE A 76 -8.96 -15.82 -2.37
C ILE A 76 -9.31 -14.48 -1.72
N GLY A 77 -9.06 -14.33 -0.42
CA GLY A 77 -9.47 -13.17 0.35
C GLY A 77 -10.96 -12.89 0.17
N ASN A 78 -11.32 -11.65 -0.12
CA ASN A 78 -12.69 -11.22 -0.38
C ASN A 78 -13.03 -11.14 -1.88
N LEU A 79 -12.34 -11.88 -2.76
CA LEU A 79 -12.66 -11.91 -4.19
C LEU A 79 -14.15 -12.24 -4.49
N PRO A 80 -14.84 -13.14 -3.78
CA PRO A 80 -16.28 -13.38 -4.01
C PRO A 80 -17.12 -12.13 -3.83
N GLU A 81 -16.83 -11.32 -2.81
CA GLU A 81 -17.52 -10.04 -2.57
C GLU A 81 -17.23 -9.01 -3.67
N VAL A 82 -16.00 -9.01 -4.20
CA VAL A 82 -15.64 -8.20 -5.38
C VAL A 82 -16.50 -8.60 -6.57
N VAL A 83 -16.65 -9.89 -6.85
CA VAL A 83 -17.51 -10.35 -7.96
C VAL A 83 -18.96 -9.93 -7.75
N GLU A 84 -19.50 -10.12 -6.55
CA GLU A 84 -20.90 -9.78 -6.22
C GLU A 84 -21.19 -8.27 -6.39
N VAL A 85 -20.27 -7.38 -5.98
CA VAL A 85 -20.49 -5.93 -6.15
C VAL A 85 -20.46 -5.51 -7.62
N HIS A 86 -19.61 -6.15 -8.44
CA HIS A 86 -19.57 -5.91 -9.88
C HIS A 86 -20.80 -6.50 -10.61
N GLU A 87 -21.29 -7.66 -10.20
CA GLU A 87 -22.56 -8.24 -10.68
C GLU A 87 -23.75 -7.33 -10.37
N SER A 88 -23.82 -6.82 -9.13
CA SER A 88 -24.87 -5.89 -8.71
C SER A 88 -24.81 -4.56 -9.48
N LEU A 89 -23.60 -4.05 -9.74
CA LEU A 89 -23.40 -2.86 -10.58
C LEU A 89 -23.86 -3.11 -12.02
N LEU A 90 -23.50 -4.26 -12.61
CA LEU A 90 -23.91 -4.64 -13.97
C LEU A 90 -25.44 -4.72 -14.08
N ALA A 91 -26.10 -5.43 -13.17
CA ALA A 91 -27.56 -5.55 -13.18
C ALA A 91 -28.24 -4.17 -13.06
N SER A 92 -27.71 -3.28 -12.22
CA SER A 92 -28.22 -1.91 -12.08
C SER A 92 -27.99 -1.07 -13.35
N LEU A 93 -26.86 -1.25 -14.04
CA LEU A 93 -26.58 -0.58 -15.31
C LEU A 93 -27.52 -1.04 -16.43
N GLU A 94 -27.79 -2.35 -16.52
CA GLU A 94 -28.76 -2.91 -17.45
C GLU A 94 -30.18 -2.39 -17.19
N GLU A 95 -30.59 -2.27 -15.92
CA GLU A 95 -31.88 -1.70 -15.55
C GLU A 95 -31.99 -0.23 -15.98
N ILE A 96 -30.92 0.56 -15.79
CA ILE A 96 -30.87 1.97 -16.24
C ILE A 96 -30.91 2.05 -17.75
N ALA A 97 -30.22 1.17 -18.48
CA ALA A 97 -30.21 1.18 -19.94
C ALA A 97 -31.60 0.94 -20.55
N ASN A 98 -32.49 0.23 -19.84
CA ASN A 98 -33.87 0.01 -20.26
C ASN A 98 -34.79 1.22 -20.05
N LYS A 99 -34.35 2.25 -19.32
CA LYS A 99 -35.12 3.49 -19.07
C LYS A 99 -34.98 4.47 -20.24
N PRO A 100 -35.97 5.35 -20.48
CA PRO A 100 -35.87 6.38 -21.51
C PRO A 100 -34.67 7.30 -21.25
N ALA A 101 -34.02 7.80 -22.31
CA ALA A 101 -32.75 8.53 -22.23
C ALA A 101 -32.72 9.69 -21.22
N ALA A 102 -33.85 10.37 -21.00
CA ALA A 102 -33.99 11.47 -20.04
C ALA A 102 -33.97 11.03 -18.56
N GLU A 103 -34.26 9.75 -18.29
CA GLU A 103 -34.28 9.17 -16.94
C GLU A 103 -33.02 8.33 -16.65
N GLN A 104 -32.10 8.21 -17.62
CA GLN A 104 -30.89 7.41 -17.48
C GLN A 104 -29.85 8.11 -16.60
N ARG A 105 -29.91 7.85 -15.29
CA ARG A 105 -29.02 8.44 -14.28
C ARG A 105 -27.82 7.55 -13.93
N VAL A 106 -26.90 7.41 -14.89
CA VAL A 106 -25.70 6.58 -14.75
C VAL A 106 -24.75 7.16 -13.70
N GLY A 107 -24.52 8.46 -13.71
CA GLY A 107 -23.68 9.15 -12.72
C GLY A 107 -24.17 8.93 -11.30
N ASN A 108 -25.48 9.05 -11.07
CA ASN A 108 -26.10 8.80 -9.77
C ASN A 108 -25.89 7.36 -9.27
N LEU A 109 -26.02 6.36 -10.16
CA LEU A 109 -25.75 4.97 -9.83
C LEU A 109 -24.30 4.78 -9.37
N PHE A 110 -23.33 5.30 -10.13
CA PHE A 110 -21.92 5.20 -9.76
C PHE A 110 -21.62 5.87 -8.42
N LEU A 111 -22.21 7.04 -8.13
CA LEU A 111 -22.06 7.69 -6.82
C LEU A 111 -22.67 6.87 -5.67
N THR A 112 -23.79 6.20 -5.92
CA THR A 112 -24.47 5.37 -4.91
C THR A 112 -23.70 4.08 -4.63
N THR A 113 -23.10 3.47 -5.67
CA THR A 113 -22.30 2.24 -5.54
C THR A 113 -20.89 2.50 -5.03
N ALA A 114 -20.33 3.69 -5.24
CA ALA A 114 -18.95 4.06 -4.92
C ALA A 114 -18.52 3.72 -3.47
N PRO A 115 -19.28 4.02 -2.40
CA PRO A 115 -18.86 3.70 -1.03
C PRO A 115 -18.67 2.20 -0.80
N ARG A 116 -19.63 1.37 -1.27
CA ARG A 116 -19.56 -0.09 -1.15
C ARG A 116 -18.40 -0.65 -1.97
N LEU A 117 -18.24 -0.18 -3.22
CA LEU A 117 -17.14 -0.59 -4.09
C LEU A 117 -15.78 -0.25 -3.46
N LYS A 118 -15.62 0.97 -2.93
CA LYS A 118 -14.41 1.41 -2.23
C LYS A 118 -14.08 0.49 -1.06
N GLN A 119 -15.06 0.20 -0.20
CA GLN A 119 -14.85 -0.65 0.97
C GLN A 119 -14.35 -2.05 0.57
N ILE A 120 -15.03 -2.71 -0.36
CA ILE A 120 -14.70 -4.07 -0.79
C ILE A 120 -13.32 -4.11 -1.47
N HIS A 121 -13.03 -3.16 -2.36
CA HIS A 121 -11.73 -3.10 -3.03
C HIS A 121 -10.58 -2.73 -2.09
N MET A 122 -10.80 -1.90 -1.07
CA MET A 122 -9.79 -1.60 -0.05
C MET A 122 -9.39 -2.85 0.73
N THR A 123 -10.37 -3.68 1.11
CA THR A 123 -10.11 -4.99 1.74
C THR A 123 -9.31 -5.89 0.79
N TYR A 124 -9.70 -5.96 -0.49
CA TYR A 124 -9.01 -6.79 -1.49
C TYR A 124 -7.56 -6.33 -1.72
N CYS A 125 -7.34 -5.03 -1.82
CA CYS A 125 -6.00 -4.43 -1.93
C CYS A 125 -5.12 -4.77 -0.73
N SER A 126 -5.71 -4.87 0.46
CA SER A 126 -4.96 -5.16 1.67
C SER A 126 -4.49 -6.63 1.75
N SER A 127 -5.26 -7.56 1.20
CA SER A 127 -4.91 -8.99 1.18
C SER A 127 -4.06 -9.39 -0.04
N HIS A 128 -4.12 -8.63 -1.13
CA HIS A 128 -3.49 -8.99 -2.40
C HIS A 128 -1.96 -9.22 -2.31
N PRO A 129 -1.15 -8.39 -1.61
CA PRO A 129 0.29 -8.67 -1.49
C PRO A 129 0.58 -10.04 -0.89
N ARG A 130 -0.22 -10.48 0.09
CA ARG A 130 -0.10 -11.81 0.70
C ARG A 130 -0.47 -12.93 -0.27
N ALA A 131 -1.51 -12.72 -1.07
CA ALA A 131 -1.89 -13.63 -2.16
C ALA A 131 -0.76 -13.82 -3.17
N VAL A 132 -0.06 -12.74 -3.56
CA VAL A 132 1.11 -12.81 -4.46
C VAL A 132 2.26 -13.63 -3.85
N CYS A 133 2.51 -13.47 -2.55
CA CYS A 133 3.53 -14.26 -1.85
C CYS A 133 3.22 -15.77 -1.85
N ILE A 134 1.94 -16.13 -1.73
CA ILE A 134 1.48 -17.52 -1.79
C ILE A 134 1.63 -18.06 -3.22
N LEU A 135 1.27 -17.26 -4.24
CA LEU A 135 1.47 -17.63 -5.64
C LEU A 135 2.94 -17.90 -5.98
N ASP A 136 3.87 -17.10 -5.45
CA ASP A 136 5.30 -17.29 -5.69
C ASP A 136 5.84 -18.56 -5.00
N ARG A 137 5.36 -18.84 -3.78
CA ARG A 137 5.73 -20.05 -3.02
C ARG A 137 5.35 -21.35 -3.74
N TYR A 138 4.16 -21.41 -4.33
CA TYR A 138 3.62 -22.60 -5.01
C TYR A 138 3.71 -22.51 -6.53
N LYS A 139 4.65 -21.72 -7.05
CA LYS A 139 4.73 -21.35 -8.47
C LYS A 139 4.76 -22.56 -9.42
N GLN A 140 5.50 -23.62 -9.07
CA GLN A 140 5.68 -24.78 -9.95
C GLN A 140 4.44 -25.67 -9.96
N GLU A 141 3.89 -25.97 -8.78
CA GLU A 141 2.71 -26.80 -8.59
C GLU A 141 1.47 -26.12 -9.19
N LEU A 142 1.32 -24.81 -8.97
CA LEU A 142 0.26 -24.01 -9.57
C LEU A 142 0.38 -23.96 -11.09
N SER A 143 1.57 -23.73 -11.64
CA SER A 143 1.75 -23.71 -13.10
C SER A 143 1.32 -25.03 -13.75
N SER A 144 1.74 -26.16 -13.17
CA SER A 144 1.38 -27.49 -13.68
C SER A 144 -0.12 -27.78 -13.56
N LEU A 145 -0.75 -27.42 -12.43
CA LEU A 145 -2.19 -27.60 -12.25
C LEU A 145 -3.00 -26.71 -13.20
N MET A 146 -2.58 -25.46 -13.40
CA MET A 146 -3.28 -24.54 -14.29
C MET A 146 -3.21 -25.03 -15.74
N GLU A 147 -2.05 -25.51 -16.19
CA GLU A 147 -1.88 -26.11 -17.52
C GLU A 147 -2.70 -27.39 -17.68
N ALA A 148 -2.79 -28.23 -16.63
CA ALA A 148 -3.65 -29.40 -16.62
C ALA A 148 -5.16 -29.06 -16.70
N ASN A 149 -5.55 -27.88 -16.21
CA ASN A 149 -6.92 -27.36 -16.31
C ASN A 149 -7.15 -26.50 -17.58
N GLY A 150 -6.22 -26.52 -18.55
CA GLY A 150 -6.37 -25.86 -19.85
C GLY A 150 -5.93 -24.40 -19.91
N ALA A 151 -5.16 -23.90 -18.93
CA ALA A 151 -4.52 -22.59 -19.01
C ALA A 151 -3.39 -22.56 -20.06
N ALA A 152 -3.20 -21.42 -20.72
CA ALA A 152 -2.05 -21.19 -21.59
C ALA A 152 -0.76 -21.11 -20.76
N SER A 153 0.33 -21.72 -21.26
CA SER A 153 1.62 -21.69 -20.57
C SER A 153 2.27 -20.30 -20.64
N PRO A 154 2.82 -19.76 -19.53
CA PRO A 154 2.87 -20.36 -18.19
C PRO A 154 1.52 -20.26 -17.46
N GLY A 155 0.97 -21.38 -17.00
CA GLY A 155 -0.36 -21.43 -16.38
C GLY A 155 -0.54 -20.50 -15.17
N LEU A 156 0.53 -20.23 -14.42
CA LEU A 156 0.54 -19.27 -13.31
C LEU A 156 0.16 -17.84 -13.74
N LEU A 157 0.47 -17.45 -14.98
CA LEU A 157 0.14 -16.11 -15.49
C LEU A 157 -1.37 -15.85 -15.46
N VAL A 158 -2.20 -16.88 -15.61
CA VAL A 158 -3.67 -16.74 -15.53
C VAL A 158 -4.12 -16.32 -14.13
N LEU A 159 -3.51 -16.88 -13.08
CA LEU A 159 -3.80 -16.50 -11.69
C LEU A 159 -3.27 -15.10 -11.38
N THR A 160 -2.02 -14.84 -11.74
CA THR A 160 -1.35 -13.54 -11.58
C THR A 160 -2.17 -12.44 -12.28
N THR A 161 -2.42 -12.57 -13.59
CA THR A 161 -3.21 -11.57 -14.32
C THR A 161 -4.64 -11.49 -13.81
N GLY A 162 -5.29 -12.63 -13.53
CA GLY A 162 -6.65 -12.73 -13.03
C GLY A 162 -6.89 -11.97 -11.73
N LEU A 163 -6.05 -12.20 -10.72
CA LEU A 163 -6.13 -11.53 -9.42
C LEU A 163 -5.82 -10.02 -9.50
N SER A 164 -5.21 -9.56 -10.59
CA SER A 164 -4.94 -8.14 -10.81
C SER A 164 -6.05 -7.38 -11.53
N LYS A 165 -6.98 -8.10 -12.17
CA LYS A 165 -8.06 -7.51 -12.98
C LYS A 165 -8.96 -6.56 -12.20
N PRO A 166 -9.36 -6.84 -10.95
CA PRO A 166 -10.19 -5.91 -10.18
C PRO A 166 -9.57 -4.50 -10.06
N PHE A 167 -8.25 -4.41 -9.89
CA PHE A 167 -7.53 -3.13 -9.83
C PHE A 167 -7.55 -2.42 -11.18
N ARG A 168 -7.22 -3.14 -12.26
CA ARG A 168 -7.23 -2.59 -13.62
C ARG A 168 -8.61 -2.09 -14.02
N ARG A 169 -9.69 -2.68 -13.49
CA ARG A 169 -11.06 -2.22 -13.73
C ARG A 169 -11.31 -0.88 -13.05
N LEU A 170 -10.87 -0.70 -11.80
CA LEU A 170 -11.00 0.56 -11.08
C LEU A 170 -10.38 1.74 -11.84
N ASP A 171 -9.18 1.56 -12.39
CA ASP A 171 -8.47 2.59 -13.14
C ASP A 171 -9.22 3.03 -14.41
N LYS A 172 -10.04 2.14 -14.99
CA LYS A 172 -10.82 2.41 -16.20
C LYS A 172 -12.12 3.17 -15.94
N TYR A 173 -12.71 3.08 -14.74
CA TYR A 173 -14.01 3.70 -14.47
C TYR A 173 -14.01 5.21 -14.68
N ALA A 174 -12.98 5.90 -14.20
CA ALA A 174 -12.87 7.35 -14.38
C ALA A 174 -12.85 7.73 -15.87
N GLY A 175 -12.14 6.96 -16.71
CA GLY A 175 -12.09 7.17 -18.16
C GLY A 175 -13.43 6.92 -18.84
N MET A 176 -14.10 5.81 -18.51
CA MET A 176 -15.42 5.49 -19.06
C MET A 176 -16.49 6.51 -18.64
N LEU A 177 -16.44 6.99 -17.40
CA LEU A 177 -17.34 8.04 -16.91
C LEU A 177 -17.04 9.40 -17.54
N THR A 178 -15.78 9.70 -17.85
CA THR A 178 -15.40 10.92 -18.59
C THR A 178 -15.96 10.87 -20.01
N GLU A 179 -15.90 9.70 -20.67
CA GLU A 179 -16.51 9.56 -22.00
C GLU A 179 -18.04 9.65 -21.92
N MET A 180 -18.67 9.05 -20.91
CA MET A 180 -20.10 9.25 -20.64
C MET A 180 -20.44 10.74 -20.48
N GLU A 181 -19.65 11.47 -19.68
CA GLU A 181 -19.81 12.91 -19.43
C GLU A 181 -19.86 13.74 -20.73
N ARG A 182 -18.97 13.44 -21.68
CA ARG A 182 -18.88 14.16 -22.97
C ARG A 182 -20.16 14.09 -23.81
N HIS A 183 -20.94 13.03 -23.66
CA HIS A 183 -22.18 12.80 -24.41
C HIS A 183 -23.45 12.96 -23.57
N VAL A 184 -23.34 13.48 -22.35
CA VAL A 184 -24.49 13.90 -21.53
C VAL A 184 -24.86 15.34 -21.91
N GLU A 185 -26.12 15.57 -22.30
CA GLU A 185 -26.63 16.93 -22.53
C GLU A 185 -26.47 17.80 -21.28
N GLU A 186 -26.09 19.07 -21.44
CA GLU A 186 -25.84 19.97 -20.30
C GLU A 186 -27.07 20.16 -19.39
N ALA A 187 -28.27 20.10 -19.97
CA ALA A 187 -29.54 20.22 -19.25
C ALA A 187 -29.99 18.90 -18.57
N HIS A 188 -29.28 17.80 -18.79
CA HIS A 188 -29.65 16.50 -18.24
C HIS A 188 -29.42 16.47 -16.73
N ILE A 189 -30.40 15.92 -15.98
CA ILE A 189 -30.38 15.85 -14.50
C ILE A 189 -29.15 15.12 -13.93
N ASP A 190 -28.54 14.23 -14.72
CA ASP A 190 -27.39 13.42 -14.32
C ASP A 190 -26.03 14.08 -14.62
N ARG A 191 -25.99 15.21 -15.36
CA ARG A 191 -24.72 15.82 -15.84
C ARG A 191 -23.74 16.12 -14.71
N GLY A 192 -24.23 16.69 -13.61
CA GLY A 192 -23.41 16.98 -12.43
C GLY A 192 -23.03 15.74 -11.63
N ASP A 193 -23.89 14.72 -11.60
CA ASP A 193 -23.61 13.44 -10.95
C ASP A 193 -22.53 12.66 -11.73
N THR A 194 -22.59 12.65 -13.06
CA THR A 194 -21.58 12.03 -13.93
C THR A 194 -20.21 12.71 -13.76
N GLN A 195 -20.17 14.04 -13.69
CA GLN A 195 -18.91 14.75 -13.49
C GLN A 195 -18.30 14.46 -12.11
N ARG A 196 -19.13 14.44 -11.05
CA ARG A 196 -18.65 14.13 -9.69
C ARG A 196 -18.17 12.68 -9.58
N SER A 197 -18.84 11.73 -10.25
CA SER A 197 -18.44 10.32 -10.19
C SER A 197 -17.05 10.09 -10.80
N VAL A 198 -16.64 10.85 -11.82
CA VAL A 198 -15.26 10.79 -12.36
C VAL A 198 -14.23 11.03 -11.26
N SER A 199 -14.37 12.11 -10.49
CA SER A 199 -13.43 12.44 -9.40
C SER A 199 -13.45 11.38 -8.31
N VAL A 200 -14.63 10.93 -7.88
CA VAL A 200 -14.78 9.90 -6.84
C VAL A 200 -14.08 8.60 -7.24
N TYR A 201 -14.20 8.16 -8.50
CA TYR A 201 -13.56 6.93 -8.95
C TYR A 201 -12.05 7.07 -9.15
N LYS A 202 -11.54 8.26 -9.48
CA LYS A 202 -10.09 8.55 -9.43
C LYS A 202 -9.55 8.42 -8.01
N ASP A 203 -10.27 8.99 -7.04
CA ASP A 203 -9.88 8.93 -5.63
C ASP A 203 -9.92 7.49 -5.08
N ILE A 204 -10.91 6.70 -5.48
CA ILE A 204 -11.00 5.27 -5.11
C ILE A 204 -9.80 4.50 -5.68
N ALA A 205 -9.50 4.65 -6.97
CA ALA A 205 -8.37 3.99 -7.61
C ALA A 205 -7.03 4.37 -6.94
N SER A 206 -6.84 5.66 -6.66
CA SER A 206 -5.66 6.16 -5.94
C SER A 206 -5.53 5.58 -4.54
N ALA A 207 -6.62 5.60 -3.75
CA ALA A 207 -6.63 5.05 -2.39
C ALA A 207 -6.32 3.54 -2.37
N CYS A 208 -6.88 2.78 -3.32
CA CYS A 208 -6.61 1.35 -3.49
C CYS A 208 -5.13 1.09 -3.83
N CYS A 209 -4.55 1.90 -4.72
CA CYS A 209 -3.14 1.80 -5.10
C CYS A 209 -2.20 2.08 -3.91
N VAL A 210 -2.49 3.13 -3.14
CA VAL A 210 -1.74 3.47 -1.91
C VAL A 210 -1.85 2.32 -0.89
N MET A 211 -3.04 1.80 -0.64
CA MET A 211 -3.27 0.68 0.30
C MET A 211 -2.47 -0.56 -0.10
N ARG A 212 -2.49 -0.93 -1.38
CA ARG A 212 -1.72 -2.08 -1.88
C ARG A 212 -0.22 -1.88 -1.67
N ARG A 213 0.32 -0.70 -2.03
CA ARG A 213 1.75 -0.37 -1.87
C ARG A 213 2.16 -0.35 -0.39
N GLN A 214 1.28 0.12 0.49
CA GLN A 214 1.51 0.10 1.93
C GLN A 214 1.60 -1.35 2.45
N LYS A 215 0.61 -2.19 2.13
CA LYS A 215 0.60 -3.60 2.57
C LYS A 215 1.71 -4.45 1.98
N GLU A 216 2.14 -4.12 0.78
CA GLU A 216 3.32 -4.71 0.18
C GLU A 216 4.59 -4.40 0.98
N MET A 217 4.79 -3.13 1.35
CA MET A 217 5.94 -2.72 2.15
C MET A 217 5.93 -3.35 3.55
N GLU A 218 4.76 -3.42 4.19
CA GLU A 218 4.60 -4.13 5.46
C GLU A 218 5.00 -5.61 5.34
N LEU A 219 4.55 -6.27 4.27
CA LEU A 219 4.87 -7.67 4.02
C LEU A 219 6.37 -7.86 3.77
N GLU A 220 7.01 -6.94 3.06
CA GLU A 220 8.45 -6.99 2.80
C GLU A 220 9.28 -6.82 4.07
N VAL A 221 8.87 -5.95 5.00
CA VAL A 221 9.53 -5.82 6.31
C VAL A 221 9.49 -7.15 7.07
N VAL A 222 8.35 -7.84 7.07
CA VAL A 222 8.17 -9.08 7.83
C VAL A 222 8.79 -10.29 7.13
N SER A 223 8.70 -10.37 5.80
CA SER A 223 9.09 -11.56 5.03
C SER A 223 10.47 -11.47 4.36
N GLY A 224 10.89 -10.27 3.94
CA GLY A 224 12.20 -10.02 3.31
C GLY A 224 13.35 -9.93 4.31
N GLY A 225 13.03 -9.78 5.60
CA GLY A 225 13.99 -9.67 6.70
C GLY A 225 14.60 -8.27 6.82
N VAL A 226 14.89 -7.88 8.06
CA VAL A 226 15.52 -6.58 8.38
C VAL A 226 16.99 -6.81 8.70
N ARG A 227 17.88 -6.08 8.03
CA ARG A 227 19.33 -6.20 8.29
C ARG A 227 19.68 -5.62 9.66
N GLY A 228 20.50 -6.36 10.40
CA GLY A 228 20.89 -5.98 11.76
C GLY A 228 19.77 -6.13 12.78
N TRP A 229 18.71 -6.89 12.47
CA TRP A 229 17.64 -7.16 13.42
C TRP A 229 18.17 -7.95 14.63
N GLU A 230 17.99 -7.37 15.81
CA GLU A 230 18.35 -7.96 17.09
C GLU A 230 17.08 -8.37 17.86
N GLY A 231 16.66 -9.62 17.71
CA GLY A 231 15.48 -10.17 18.35
C GLY A 231 15.03 -11.51 17.75
N GLU A 232 13.92 -12.03 18.26
CA GLU A 232 13.18 -13.13 17.65
C GLU A 232 12.54 -12.69 16.33
N ASP A 233 12.07 -13.62 15.50
CA ASP A 233 11.45 -13.29 14.21
C ASP A 233 10.38 -12.20 14.34
N LEU A 234 10.33 -11.27 13.38
CA LEU A 234 9.40 -10.14 13.37
C LEU A 234 7.93 -10.58 13.44
N THR A 235 7.64 -11.82 13.03
CA THR A 235 6.32 -12.47 13.16
C THR A 235 5.85 -12.58 14.60
N HIS A 236 6.76 -12.68 15.58
CA HIS A 236 6.42 -12.74 17.01
C HIS A 236 5.95 -11.39 17.57
N LEU A 237 6.27 -10.27 16.90
CA LEU A 237 5.78 -8.96 17.31
C LEU A 237 4.29 -8.77 17.02
N GLY A 238 3.68 -9.67 16.24
CA GLY A 238 2.28 -9.63 15.82
C GLY A 238 2.09 -8.93 14.47
N ASP A 239 0.84 -8.63 14.14
CA ASP A 239 0.49 -7.96 12.88
C ASP A 239 0.87 -6.48 12.91
N ILE A 240 1.36 -5.96 11.77
CA ILE A 240 1.64 -4.54 11.63
C ILE A 240 0.31 -3.76 11.64
N LEU A 241 0.19 -2.85 12.59
CA LEU A 241 -0.99 -2.00 12.74
C LEU A 241 -0.90 -0.76 11.85
N HIS A 242 0.29 -0.19 11.72
CA HIS A 242 0.53 0.96 10.88
C HIS A 242 2.01 1.08 10.49
N MET A 243 2.28 1.48 9.25
CA MET A 243 3.63 1.72 8.74
C MET A 243 3.65 2.97 7.87
N GLY A 244 4.71 3.77 8.01
CA GLY A 244 4.86 5.03 7.29
C GLY A 244 6.27 5.61 7.40
N SER A 245 6.65 6.42 6.42
CA SER A 245 7.92 7.14 6.39
C SER A 245 7.83 8.45 7.15
N VAL A 246 8.84 8.76 7.97
CA VAL A 246 8.96 10.01 8.72
C VAL A 246 10.40 10.51 8.65
N ALA A 247 10.59 11.82 8.72
CA ALA A 247 11.92 12.39 8.91
C ALA A 247 12.20 12.54 10.41
N VAL A 248 13.34 12.03 10.88
CA VAL A 248 13.71 11.99 12.30
C VAL A 248 15.04 12.72 12.55
N GLY A 249 15.07 13.47 13.64
CA GLY A 249 16.27 14.15 14.13
C GLY A 249 16.54 15.52 13.46
N PRO A 250 17.59 16.23 13.90
CA PRO A 250 17.92 17.58 13.41
C PRO A 250 18.35 17.58 11.94
N ASP A 251 18.92 16.47 11.47
CA ASP A 251 19.34 16.29 10.08
C ASP A 251 18.18 15.86 9.15
N HIS A 252 16.95 15.76 9.66
CA HIS A 252 15.77 15.30 8.92
C HIS A 252 15.99 13.99 8.15
N ARG A 253 16.58 12.98 8.83
CA ARG A 253 16.91 11.72 8.17
C ARG A 253 15.66 10.89 7.93
N ASP A 254 15.50 10.38 6.71
CA ASP A 254 14.40 9.49 6.37
C ASP A 254 14.48 8.19 7.19
N ARG A 255 13.37 7.87 7.83
CA ARG A 255 13.16 6.66 8.64
C ARG A 255 11.77 6.11 8.35
N TYR A 256 11.59 4.82 8.58
CA TYR A 256 10.30 4.16 8.59
C TYR A 256 9.94 3.79 10.02
N LEU A 257 8.73 4.17 10.41
CA LEU A 257 8.13 3.69 11.65
C LEU A 257 7.19 2.55 11.31
N VAL A 258 7.29 1.46 12.08
CA VAL A 258 6.43 0.27 11.97
C VAL A 258 5.84 0.01 13.34
N LEU A 259 4.53 0.16 13.46
CA LEU A 259 3.79 -0.02 14.71
C LEU A 259 3.25 -1.45 14.80
N PHE A 260 3.74 -2.18 15.79
CA PHE A 260 3.21 -3.46 16.24
C PHE A 260 2.34 -3.27 17.50
N PRO A 261 1.53 -4.27 17.89
CA PRO A 261 0.64 -4.18 19.06
C PRO A 261 1.31 -3.75 20.37
N THR A 262 2.58 -4.13 20.59
CA THR A 262 3.30 -3.81 21.84
C THR A 262 4.57 -3.00 21.62
N THR A 263 5.01 -2.82 20.37
CA THR A 263 6.32 -2.27 20.04
C THR A 263 6.25 -1.33 18.83
N LEU A 264 6.91 -0.17 18.91
CA LEU A 264 7.16 0.70 17.78
C LEU A 264 8.58 0.47 17.26
N LEU A 265 8.72 0.03 16.02
CA LEU A 265 9.99 -0.28 15.38
C LEU A 265 10.41 0.89 14.48
N MET A 266 11.70 1.26 14.54
CA MET A 266 12.31 2.27 13.67
C MET A 266 13.32 1.61 12.74
N LEU A 267 13.15 1.88 11.44
CA LEU A 267 13.96 1.33 10.37
C LEU A 267 14.57 2.46 9.53
N SER A 268 15.76 2.24 8.99
CA SER A 268 16.31 3.06 7.90
C SER A 268 16.35 2.24 6.61
N VAL A 269 16.50 2.91 5.47
CA VAL A 269 16.67 2.24 4.19
C VAL A 269 18.14 2.29 3.80
N SER A 270 18.65 1.20 3.25
CA SER A 270 20.03 1.16 2.76
C SER A 270 20.27 2.16 1.64
N GLN A 271 21.52 2.61 1.50
CA GLN A 271 21.92 3.53 0.43
C GLN A 271 21.60 3.02 -0.98
N ARG A 272 21.53 1.68 -1.14
CA ARG A 272 21.18 1.01 -2.40
C ARG A 272 19.69 0.65 -2.52
N MET A 273 18.84 1.12 -1.60
CA MET A 273 17.39 0.84 -1.57
C MET A 273 17.06 -0.66 -1.64
N SER A 274 17.92 -1.47 -1.00
CA SER A 274 17.92 -2.94 -1.14
C SER A 274 17.55 -3.70 0.12
N ALA A 275 17.55 -3.04 1.29
CA ALA A 275 16.97 -3.58 2.51
C ALA A 275 16.63 -2.50 3.52
N PHE A 276 15.66 -2.83 4.37
CA PHE A 276 15.45 -2.15 5.64
C PHE A 276 16.57 -2.53 6.61
N ILE A 277 17.05 -1.54 7.35
CA ILE A 277 18.10 -1.65 8.36
C ILE A 277 17.47 -1.31 9.71
N TYR A 278 17.70 -2.15 10.70
CA TYR A 278 17.22 -1.92 12.06
C TYR A 278 17.97 -0.75 12.71
N GLU A 279 17.23 0.23 13.23
CA GLU A 279 17.79 1.38 13.96
C GLU A 279 17.42 1.36 15.45
N GLY A 280 16.27 0.77 15.80
CA GLY A 280 15.85 0.64 17.19
C GLY A 280 14.39 0.21 17.35
N LYS A 281 14.03 -0.25 18.54
CA LYS A 281 12.65 -0.60 18.93
C LYS A 281 12.28 0.07 20.24
N LEU A 282 11.03 0.54 20.32
CA LEU A 282 10.48 1.29 21.45
C LEU A 282 9.24 0.57 21.97
N PRO A 283 9.28 -0.02 23.18
CA PRO A 283 8.10 -0.63 23.78
C PRO A 283 7.01 0.41 24.06
N LEU A 284 5.76 0.13 23.66
CA LEU A 284 4.64 1.07 23.83
C LEU A 284 4.30 1.35 25.29
N THR A 285 4.65 0.45 26.21
CA THR A 285 4.44 0.62 27.66
C THR A 285 5.22 1.80 28.24
N GLY A 286 6.39 2.11 27.68
CA GLY A 286 7.34 3.08 28.21
C GLY A 286 7.34 4.43 27.50
N ILE A 287 6.62 4.58 26.39
CA ILE A 287 6.63 5.82 25.59
C ILE A 287 5.32 6.60 25.71
N SER A 288 5.40 7.87 25.37
CA SER A 288 4.30 8.83 25.29
C SER A 288 4.44 9.62 23.99
N ILE A 289 3.29 9.94 23.37
CA ILE A 289 3.24 10.66 22.09
C ILE A 289 2.60 12.03 22.30
N ASN A 290 3.34 13.08 21.94
CA ASN A 290 2.91 14.46 22.01
C ASN A 290 2.84 15.04 20.59
N LYS A 291 1.67 15.52 20.18
CA LYS A 291 1.54 16.27 18.94
C LYS A 291 2.23 17.62 19.10
N LEU A 292 3.07 18.02 18.14
CA LEU A 292 3.70 19.33 18.14
C LEU A 292 2.95 20.29 17.21
N GLU A 293 2.99 21.57 17.54
CA GLU A 293 2.50 22.65 16.68
C GLU A 293 3.52 22.98 15.59
N ASP A 294 3.03 23.53 14.48
CA ASP A 294 3.88 23.93 13.37
C ASP A 294 4.74 25.13 13.76
N THR A 295 6.04 25.01 13.53
CA THR A 295 7.04 26.06 13.75
C THR A 295 7.80 26.32 12.45
N GLU A 296 8.74 27.27 12.47
CA GLU A 296 9.64 27.50 11.33
C GLU A 296 10.58 26.31 11.08
N SER A 297 10.90 25.52 12.13
CA SER A 297 11.83 24.39 12.04
C SER A 297 11.15 23.07 11.69
N HIS A 298 9.87 22.89 12.03
CA HIS A 298 9.15 21.65 11.73
C HIS A 298 7.66 21.88 11.50
N LYS A 299 7.09 21.17 10.52
CA LYS A 299 5.65 21.12 10.25
C LYS A 299 5.16 19.69 10.32
N ASN A 300 3.91 19.47 10.73
CA ASN A 300 3.32 18.14 10.86
C ASN A 300 4.14 17.18 11.74
N ALA A 301 4.73 17.69 12.84
CA ALA A 301 5.65 16.93 13.68
C ALA A 301 5.00 16.37 14.94
N PHE A 302 5.41 15.18 15.37
CA PHE A 302 5.07 14.67 16.69
C PHE A 302 6.32 14.20 17.42
N GLU A 303 6.21 14.17 18.73
CA GLU A 303 7.30 13.82 19.62
C GLU A 303 7.01 12.48 20.31
N ILE A 304 8.02 11.62 20.29
CA ILE A 304 8.07 10.38 21.06
C ILE A 304 9.00 10.61 22.26
N ALA A 305 8.42 10.55 23.46
CA ALA A 305 9.15 10.74 24.71
C ALA A 305 8.95 9.55 25.65
N GLY A 306 9.99 9.15 26.37
CA GLY A 306 9.92 8.10 27.38
C GLY A 306 11.00 8.30 28.44
N PRO A 307 10.88 7.69 29.63
CA PRO A 307 11.78 7.94 30.74
C PRO A 307 13.20 7.40 30.50
N MET A 308 13.38 6.50 29.53
CA MET A 308 14.66 5.86 29.20
C MET A 308 15.16 6.20 27.78
N ILE A 309 14.54 7.16 27.10
CA ILE A 309 14.93 7.57 25.75
C ILE A 309 15.07 9.08 25.66
N GLU A 310 15.93 9.54 24.76
CA GLU A 310 15.92 10.94 24.34
C GLU A 310 14.64 11.25 23.56
N ARG A 311 14.25 12.53 23.56
CA ARG A 311 13.06 12.99 22.84
C ARG A 311 13.30 12.84 21.34
N ILE A 312 12.48 12.04 20.67
CA ILE A 312 12.55 11.82 19.23
C ILE A 312 11.45 12.66 18.58
N VAL A 313 11.85 13.58 17.71
CA VAL A 313 10.91 14.36 16.88
C VAL A 313 10.80 13.68 15.52
N ALA A 314 9.58 13.28 15.16
CA ALA A 314 9.24 12.67 13.88
C ALA A 314 8.36 13.64 13.08
N ILE A 315 8.77 13.92 11.84
CA ILE A 315 8.09 14.83 10.92
C ILE A 315 7.37 14.02 9.84
N CYS A 316 6.06 14.21 9.73
CA CYS A 316 5.20 13.54 8.76
C CYS A 316 5.09 14.33 7.45
N GLN A 317 4.69 13.64 6.38
CA GLN A 317 4.50 14.27 5.07
C GLN A 317 3.29 15.20 5.03
N THR A 318 2.20 14.81 5.71
CA THR A 318 0.95 15.57 5.76
C THR A 318 0.43 15.72 7.19
N LYS A 319 -0.48 16.66 7.40
CA LYS A 319 -1.13 16.90 8.69
C LYS A 319 -2.05 15.74 9.06
N GLU A 320 -2.69 15.13 8.07
CA GLU A 320 -3.55 13.96 8.22
C GLU A 320 -2.73 12.75 8.68
N ASP A 321 -1.52 12.56 8.12
CA ASP A 321 -0.59 11.50 8.51
C ASP A 321 -0.09 11.69 9.95
N GLN A 322 0.29 12.91 10.33
CA GLN A 322 0.63 13.25 11.72
C GLN A 322 -0.50 12.90 12.68
N GLN A 323 -1.74 13.27 12.34
CA GLN A 323 -2.91 12.99 13.18
C GLN A 323 -3.16 11.47 13.30
N MET A 324 -3.08 10.74 12.19
CA MET A 324 -3.24 9.29 12.16
C MET A 324 -2.19 8.58 13.02
N TRP A 325 -0.92 8.98 12.93
CA TRP A 325 0.16 8.45 13.77
C TRP A 325 -0.10 8.69 15.25
N VAL A 326 -0.40 9.93 15.63
CA VAL A 326 -0.64 10.31 17.02
C VAL A 326 -1.83 9.54 17.61
N ASP A 327 -2.93 9.44 16.87
CA ASP A 327 -4.14 8.77 17.35
C ASP A 327 -3.94 7.26 17.46
N THR A 328 -3.35 6.63 16.44
CA THR A 328 -3.12 5.19 16.41
C THR A 328 -2.18 4.75 17.52
N ILE A 329 -1.04 5.44 17.69
CA ILE A 329 -0.09 5.08 18.76
C ILE A 329 -0.71 5.33 20.14
N ARG A 330 -1.41 6.46 20.36
CA ARG A 330 -2.08 6.73 21.65
C ARG A 330 -3.13 5.70 21.99
N GLN A 331 -3.94 5.29 21.00
CA GLN A 331 -4.92 4.23 21.17
C GLN A 331 -4.25 2.92 21.57
N GLN A 332 -3.13 2.56 20.94
CA GLN A 332 -2.41 1.34 21.26
C GLN A 332 -1.72 1.38 22.62
N ILE A 333 -1.11 2.50 23.01
CA ILE A 333 -0.56 2.66 24.37
C ILE A 333 -1.64 2.44 25.42
N ARG A 334 -2.87 2.95 25.20
CA ARG A 334 -4.01 2.72 26.11
C ARG A 334 -4.41 1.24 26.14
N SER A 335 -4.50 0.60 24.97
CA SER A 335 -4.82 -0.83 24.83
C SER A 335 -3.85 -1.70 25.63
N VAL A 336 -2.53 -1.49 25.45
CA VAL A 336 -1.47 -2.25 26.13
C VAL A 336 -1.48 -2.05 27.65
N ARG A 337 -1.82 -0.85 28.12
CA ARG A 337 -1.93 -0.55 29.56
C ARG A 337 -3.13 -1.25 30.20
N LEU A 338 -4.23 -1.43 29.47
CA LEU A 338 -5.42 -2.14 29.93
C LEU A 338 -5.21 -3.67 29.93
N SER A 339 -4.42 -4.19 29.01
CA SER A 339 -4.08 -5.62 28.93
C SER A 339 -2.94 -6.04 29.85
N SER A 340 -2.20 -5.09 30.43
CA SER A 340 -1.17 -5.38 31.43
C SER A 340 -1.84 -5.62 32.79
N PRO A 341 -1.66 -6.80 33.43
CA PRO A 341 -2.20 -7.02 34.77
C PRO A 341 -1.58 -5.98 35.69
N SER A 342 -2.43 -5.20 36.36
CA SER A 342 -1.97 -4.27 37.40
C SER A 342 -1.13 -5.05 38.41
N PRO A 343 0.03 -4.54 38.86
CA PRO A 343 0.70 -5.15 39.99
C PRO A 343 -0.29 -5.10 41.15
N THR A 344 -0.59 -6.29 41.67
CA THR A 344 -1.40 -6.52 42.87
C THR A 344 -1.09 -5.45 43.90
N VAL A 345 -2.14 -4.78 44.38
CA VAL A 345 -2.10 -3.93 45.56
C VAL A 345 -1.41 -4.73 46.66
N ARG A 346 -0.17 -4.38 46.95
CA ARG A 346 0.58 -4.93 48.08
C ARG A 346 -0.23 -4.55 49.33
N PRO A 347 -0.67 -5.48 50.18
CA PRO A 347 -1.37 -5.13 51.40
C PRO A 347 -0.46 -4.21 52.21
N GLN A 348 -0.93 -3.01 52.56
CA GLN A 348 -0.27 -2.17 53.53
C GLN A 348 -0.13 -2.96 54.85
N PRO A 349 1.03 -2.93 55.52
CA PRO A 349 1.11 -3.47 56.87
C PRO A 349 0.20 -2.63 57.79
N PRO A 350 -0.52 -3.26 58.73
CA PRO A 350 -1.45 -2.55 59.61
C PRO A 350 -0.72 -1.55 60.52
N PRO A 351 -1.39 -0.47 60.96
CA PRO A 351 -0.79 0.52 61.83
C PRO A 351 -0.50 -0.08 63.21
N HIS A 352 0.73 0.09 63.67
CA HIS A 352 1.15 -0.30 65.01
C HIS A 352 0.44 0.62 66.04
N ASN A 353 -0.51 0.07 66.80
CA ASN A 353 -0.97 0.69 68.03
C ASN A 353 0.04 0.37 69.15
N SER A 354 0.58 1.42 69.76
CA SER A 354 1.39 1.36 70.96
C SER A 354 0.50 1.10 72.19
N MET A 355 0.70 -0.03 72.85
CA MET A 355 0.34 -0.21 74.26
C MET A 355 1.51 -0.85 75.01
N VAL A 356 1.88 -0.18 76.09
CA VAL A 356 2.98 -0.47 77.01
C VAL A 356 2.60 -1.61 77.96
N SER A 357 3.49 -2.59 78.15
CA SER A 357 3.82 -3.13 79.48
C SER A 357 4.99 -4.12 79.40
N GLY A 358 6.02 -3.86 80.20
CA GLY A 358 6.67 -4.91 81.00
C GLY A 358 7.99 -5.50 80.50
N SER A 359 9.06 -5.11 81.20
CA SER A 359 10.29 -5.87 81.51
C SER A 359 11.38 -6.09 80.44
N ASN A 360 12.44 -5.28 80.58
CA ASN A 360 13.87 -5.64 80.61
C ASN A 360 14.37 -6.90 79.89
N ILE A 361 15.26 -6.72 78.90
CA ILE A 361 16.60 -7.32 78.83
C ILE A 361 17.52 -6.46 77.92
N ASN A 362 18.79 -6.44 78.32
CA ASN A 362 19.90 -5.57 77.94
C ASN A 362 20.38 -5.58 76.47
N ARG A 363 20.70 -4.35 76.01
CA ARG A 363 21.89 -3.89 75.26
C ARG A 363 22.05 -4.16 73.73
N PRO A 364 22.79 -3.25 73.03
CA PRO A 364 22.47 -2.79 71.67
C PRO A 364 23.51 -3.22 70.62
N TRP A 365 23.16 -3.16 69.33
CA TRP A 365 24.13 -3.14 68.23
C TRP A 365 23.93 -1.94 67.31
N SER A 366 25.07 -1.29 67.08
CA SER A 366 25.31 0.02 66.51
C SER A 366 25.29 0.02 64.98
N VAL A 367 24.93 1.19 64.42
CA VAL A 367 24.92 1.51 62.99
C VAL A 367 26.35 1.85 62.54
N SER A 368 27.12 0.84 62.12
CA SER A 368 28.46 1.06 61.54
C SER A 368 28.91 -0.13 60.70
N CYS A 369 28.56 -0.17 59.41
CA CYS A 369 29.36 -0.83 58.38
C CYS A 369 29.04 -0.23 57.00
N LEU A 370 29.86 0.76 56.67
CA LEU A 370 29.94 1.46 55.41
C LEU A 370 30.56 0.58 54.31
N ARG A 371 29.99 0.70 53.10
CA ARG A 371 30.65 0.79 51.78
C ARG A 371 31.05 -0.48 51.00
N PRO A 372 31.13 -0.34 49.66
CA PRO A 372 31.14 -1.44 48.68
C PRO A 372 32.53 -2.03 48.43
N SER A 373 32.55 -3.29 48.03
CA SER A 373 33.73 -4.07 47.65
C SER A 373 34.41 -3.54 46.37
N PRO A 374 35.75 -3.32 46.38
CA PRO A 374 36.54 -3.05 45.17
C PRO A 374 36.82 -4.33 44.35
N PRO A 375 37.01 -4.22 43.01
CA PRO A 375 37.24 -5.37 42.14
C PRO A 375 38.68 -5.92 42.20
N LEU A 376 38.79 -7.24 42.02
CA LEU A 376 40.03 -8.01 41.99
C LEU A 376 40.79 -7.77 40.67
N ARG A 377 42.10 -7.51 40.79
CA ARG A 377 43.06 -7.43 39.69
C ARG A 377 43.44 -8.83 39.19
N PHE A 378 43.38 -9.05 37.87
CA PHE A 378 44.18 -10.06 37.18
C PHE A 378 45.19 -9.37 36.25
N ARG A 379 46.32 -10.07 36.06
CA ARG A 379 47.64 -9.61 35.64
C ARG A 379 47.84 -9.76 34.12
N ASP A 380 48.71 -8.92 33.57
CA ASP A 380 49.12 -8.81 32.16
C ASP A 380 49.57 -10.11 31.46
N ASP A 381 49.33 -10.19 30.14
CA ASP A 381 50.32 -10.70 29.18
C ASP A 381 50.23 -9.98 27.82
N LYS A 382 51.39 -9.75 27.19
CA LYS A 382 51.60 -9.04 25.92
C LYS A 382 51.56 -9.98 24.72
N SER A 383 50.99 -9.55 23.60
CA SER A 383 51.46 -9.98 22.27
C SER A 383 51.10 -8.96 21.18
N SER A 384 52.14 -8.56 20.45
CA SER A 384 52.17 -7.61 19.33
C SER A 384 51.51 -8.15 18.05
N ARG A 385 50.98 -7.25 17.18
CA ARG A 385 51.39 -7.12 15.75
C ARG A 385 50.57 -6.11 14.92
N ASN A 386 51.32 -5.17 14.35
CA ASN A 386 51.36 -4.68 12.95
C ASN A 386 50.18 -3.91 12.30
N PHE A 387 50.44 -2.62 12.16
CA PHE A 387 50.06 -1.70 11.08
C PHE A 387 50.26 -2.32 9.67
N LYS A 388 49.29 -2.18 8.77
CA LYS A 388 49.50 -2.39 7.33
C LYS A 388 48.74 -1.39 6.45
N LYS A 389 49.56 -0.68 5.67
CA LYS A 389 49.34 0.20 4.51
C LYS A 389 47.99 0.13 3.77
N THR A 390 47.47 1.33 3.53
CA THR A 390 46.51 1.74 2.50
C THR A 390 46.91 1.24 1.11
N SER A 391 45.97 0.66 0.37
CA SER A 391 46.14 0.13 -1.00
C SER A 391 45.41 1.03 -2.00
N GLU A 392 46.16 1.57 -2.96
CA GLU A 392 45.74 2.30 -4.17
C GLU A 392 44.91 1.45 -5.17
N ARG A 393 43.98 0.60 -4.70
CA ARG A 393 43.16 -0.26 -5.56
C ARG A 393 41.69 0.16 -5.70
N GLY A 394 41.25 1.19 -4.98
CA GLY A 394 39.84 1.63 -5.02
C GLY A 394 39.47 2.47 -6.25
N PHE A 395 40.42 3.22 -6.81
CA PHE A 395 40.08 4.25 -7.81
C PHE A 395 39.88 3.72 -9.24
N ASP A 396 40.43 2.55 -9.59
CA ASP A 396 40.22 1.95 -10.92
C ASP A 396 38.85 1.28 -11.06
N GLU A 397 38.31 0.70 -9.99
CA GLU A 397 36.95 0.13 -10.00
C GLU A 397 35.88 1.23 -10.06
N ASP A 398 36.09 2.33 -9.34
CA ASP A 398 35.20 3.50 -9.38
C ASP A 398 35.23 4.20 -10.76
N ALA A 399 36.40 4.25 -11.42
CA ALA A 399 36.52 4.75 -12.79
C ALA A 399 35.78 3.86 -13.81
N GLN A 400 35.72 2.55 -13.57
CA GLN A 400 34.98 1.61 -14.42
C GLN A 400 33.47 1.80 -14.27
N ILE A 401 32.98 2.03 -13.04
CA ILE A 401 31.55 2.26 -12.73
C ILE A 401 31.07 3.56 -13.38
N LEU A 402 31.86 4.64 -13.29
CA LEU A 402 31.52 5.93 -13.90
C LEU A 402 31.42 5.84 -15.43
N ARG A 403 32.28 5.06 -16.10
CA ARG A 403 32.18 4.85 -17.55
C ARG A 403 30.95 4.06 -17.98
N VAL A 404 30.46 3.14 -17.15
CA VAL A 404 29.22 2.40 -17.43
C VAL A 404 28.00 3.30 -17.28
N ILE A 405 27.99 4.19 -16.28
CA ILE A 405 26.92 5.18 -16.09
C ILE A 405 26.90 6.17 -17.25
N GLU A 406 28.06 6.66 -17.69
CA GLU A 406 28.16 7.59 -18.82
C GLU A 406 27.68 6.96 -20.14
N ALA A 407 28.01 5.69 -20.40
CA ALA A 407 27.52 4.93 -21.57
C ALA A 407 26.00 4.70 -21.53
N TYR A 408 25.42 4.53 -20.33
CA TYR A 408 23.97 4.36 -20.17
C TYR A 408 23.21 5.69 -20.36
N CYS A 409 23.75 6.79 -19.83
CA CYS A 409 23.15 8.11 -19.96
C CYS A 409 23.27 8.67 -21.39
N THR A 410 24.35 8.35 -22.12
CA THR A 410 24.51 8.75 -23.53
C THR A 410 23.65 7.93 -24.49
N SER A 411 23.33 6.67 -24.17
CA SER A 411 22.43 5.84 -24.99
C SER A 411 20.94 6.13 -24.79
N ALA A 412 20.55 6.69 -23.63
CA ALA A 412 19.16 7.02 -23.33
C ALA A 412 18.62 8.29 -24.00
N ASN A 413 19.48 9.15 -24.59
CA ASN A 413 19.08 10.47 -25.06
C ASN A 413 18.59 10.54 -26.53
N THR A 414 18.16 9.41 -27.12
CA THR A 414 17.66 9.40 -28.53
C THR A 414 16.17 9.14 -28.69
N ARG A 415 15.38 9.00 -27.62
CA ARG A 415 13.91 8.90 -27.76
C ARG A 415 13.20 9.63 -26.63
N TYR A 416 12.73 10.84 -26.93
CA TYR A 416 11.39 11.37 -26.66
C TYR A 416 11.42 12.90 -26.55
N THR A 417 10.85 13.55 -27.55
CA THR A 417 10.43 14.95 -27.52
C THR A 417 9.01 15.06 -26.96
N VAL A 418 8.84 16.07 -26.09
CA VAL A 418 7.62 16.87 -25.77
C VAL A 418 6.38 16.19 -25.15
N ASN A 419 6.20 16.36 -23.83
CA ASN A 419 5.24 17.33 -23.22
C ASN A 419 5.04 17.04 -21.72
N SER A 420 5.26 18.07 -20.90
CA SER A 420 5.24 18.04 -19.45
C SER A 420 3.91 18.55 -18.88
N VAL A 421 3.33 17.85 -17.91
CA VAL A 421 2.50 18.43 -16.83
C VAL A 421 2.88 17.74 -15.53
N LEU A 422 3.14 18.55 -14.49
CA LEU A 422 3.64 18.14 -13.18
C LEU A 422 2.70 17.14 -12.48
N ASN A 423 3.25 15.99 -12.08
CA ASN A 423 2.71 15.13 -11.04
C ASN A 423 3.51 15.34 -9.74
N PRO A 424 2.87 15.28 -8.55
CA PRO A 424 3.57 15.33 -7.28
C PRO A 424 4.49 14.11 -7.12
N VAL A 425 5.68 14.39 -6.60
CA VAL A 425 6.82 13.49 -6.46
C VAL A 425 6.43 12.18 -5.77
N SER A 426 6.52 11.07 -6.51
CA SER A 426 6.48 9.71 -5.94
C SER A 426 7.84 9.39 -5.32
N PRO A 427 7.90 8.81 -4.10
CA PRO A 427 9.18 8.37 -3.53
C PRO A 427 9.78 7.21 -4.36
N PRO A 428 11.12 7.13 -4.44
CA PRO A 428 11.83 6.16 -5.27
C PRO A 428 11.42 4.72 -4.91
N HIS A 429 11.25 3.91 -5.94
CA HIS A 429 10.81 2.52 -5.85
C HIS A 429 11.87 1.69 -5.14
N LEU A 430 11.50 1.14 -3.98
CA LEU A 430 12.36 0.30 -3.16
C LEU A 430 12.21 -1.16 -3.63
N PHE A 431 13.33 -1.88 -3.68
CA PHE A 431 13.45 -3.34 -3.83
C PHE A 431 13.26 -4.00 -5.20
N ASN A 432 14.14 -4.98 -5.48
CA ASN A 432 14.33 -5.60 -6.81
C ASN A 432 13.78 -7.05 -6.89
N SER A 433 13.50 -7.67 -5.74
CA SER A 433 13.14 -9.11 -5.67
C SER A 433 11.64 -9.34 -5.86
N MET A 434 10.78 -8.56 -5.18
CA MET A 434 9.33 -8.55 -5.44
C MET A 434 8.99 -7.82 -6.75
N HIS A 435 9.80 -6.83 -7.14
CA HIS A 435 9.62 -6.09 -8.39
C HIS A 435 9.64 -6.99 -9.64
N ARG A 436 10.43 -8.07 -9.67
CA ARG A 436 10.45 -9.01 -10.81
C ARG A 436 9.15 -9.79 -10.98
N VAL A 437 8.41 -10.04 -9.90
CA VAL A 437 7.08 -10.66 -9.97
C VAL A 437 6.04 -9.58 -10.33
N GLN A 438 6.26 -8.33 -9.93
CA GLN A 438 5.34 -7.20 -10.15
C GLN A 438 5.40 -6.52 -11.51
N THR A 439 6.53 -6.54 -12.22
CA THR A 439 6.57 -6.10 -13.61
C THR A 439 5.56 -6.86 -14.46
N TRP A 440 5.28 -8.13 -14.14
CA TRP A 440 4.21 -8.92 -14.78
C TRP A 440 2.78 -8.50 -14.42
N PHE A 441 2.60 -7.79 -13.30
CA PHE A 441 1.30 -7.33 -12.81
C PHE A 441 0.96 -5.91 -13.30
N MET A 442 1.96 -5.09 -13.62
CA MET A 442 1.81 -3.71 -14.09
C MET A 442 1.94 -3.52 -15.61
N GLU A 443 2.65 -4.42 -16.32
CA GLU A 443 2.56 -4.55 -17.79
C GLU A 443 1.32 -5.36 -18.21
#